data_AF-A0A938LC68-F1
#
_entry.id   AF-A0A938LC68-F1
#
_cell.length_a   1.000
_cell.length_b   1.000
_cell.length_c   1.000
_cell.angle_alpha   90.00
_cell.angle_beta   90.00
_cell.angle_gamma   90.00
#
_symmetry.space_group_name_H-M   'P 1'
#
loop_
_entity.id
_entity.type
_entity.pdbx_description
1 polymer ?
#
loop_
_entity_poly.entity_id
_entity_poly.type
_entity_poly.pdbx_seq_one_letter_code
_entity_poly.pdbx_strand_id
1 'polypeptide(L)'
;MSRFAFPLRWLAPLALAALAGGAASCRIAEAKLWNLEQVHAADGAARRVGDVRGDFEYAIKSGGLPFRPAGLLESLAEFGSERDGAIEDPLGVCLENLIELGECDLSDPALRGRAIAMYAWLAGDDQWFLARERALRECARLARGEGVDATLDPPPQPADPEALRAALLALHHAYGVPFGEQAPPAEAPAPDAIPAALEGLRALPLDRDGARRALRALSDLLARAQELERPDPRLSELHSDLRRRTLALALRAGLQDEHEFVRASAFEIALQLGPEISAPLLQRALVAEGPEVALAALGAIERRGVPQSGPREMQATSWTELLVGMAPSHEGRRSAAACRALRAIEPEGPGSQRFEEWVAWWNARRTPAPPAAAAARPTP
;
A
#
# COMPACT_ATOMS: atom_id res chain seq x y z
N MET A 1 42.93 52.39 6.00
CA MET A 1 41.82 51.50 6.40
C MET A 1 40.73 51.61 5.34
N SER A 2 40.81 50.78 4.29
CA SER A 2 39.87 50.80 3.16
C SER A 2 38.64 49.96 3.49
N ARG A 3 37.47 50.58 3.55
CA ARG A 3 36.18 49.92 3.73
C ARG A 3 35.76 49.29 2.40
N PHE A 4 35.89 47.97 2.27
CA PHE A 4 35.28 47.21 1.19
C PHE A 4 33.76 47.19 1.39
N ALA A 5 33.04 48.07 0.70
CA ALA A 5 31.60 47.99 0.58
C ALA A 5 31.26 46.91 -0.46
N PHE A 6 31.01 45.69 0.01
CA PHE A 6 30.44 44.65 -0.84
C PHE A 6 29.03 45.09 -1.29
N PRO A 7 28.72 45.10 -2.59
CA PRO A 7 27.41 45.51 -3.08
C PRO A 7 26.34 44.48 -2.67
N LEU A 8 25.54 44.82 -1.65
CA LEU A 8 24.37 44.05 -1.17
C LEU A 8 23.39 43.63 -2.28
N ARG A 9 23.44 44.30 -3.44
CA ARG A 9 22.56 44.04 -4.59
C ARG A 9 22.74 42.66 -5.24
N TRP A 10 23.86 41.97 -5.03
CA TRP A 10 24.09 40.63 -5.61
C TRP A 10 23.70 39.47 -4.70
N LEU A 11 23.45 39.71 -3.41
CA LEU A 11 23.05 38.65 -2.48
C LEU A 11 21.57 38.29 -2.61
N ALA A 12 20.71 39.25 -2.97
CA ALA A 12 19.28 39.02 -3.16
C ALA A 12 18.94 37.99 -4.25
N PRO A 13 19.48 38.04 -5.50
CA PRO A 13 19.16 37.05 -6.51
C PRO A 13 19.74 35.65 -6.20
N LEU A 14 20.89 35.57 -5.52
CA LEU A 14 21.45 34.29 -5.08
C LEU A 14 20.64 33.67 -3.95
N ALA A 15 20.15 34.47 -2.99
CA ALA A 15 19.24 34.01 -1.96
C ALA A 15 17.89 33.56 -2.56
N LEU A 16 17.36 34.29 -3.54
CA LEU A 16 16.13 33.91 -4.24
C LEU A 16 16.32 32.61 -5.06
N ALA A 17 17.47 32.45 -5.73
CA ALA A 17 17.79 31.24 -6.48
C ALA A 17 18.03 30.03 -5.56
N ALA A 18 18.67 30.22 -4.41
CA ALA A 18 18.85 29.16 -3.41
C ALA A 18 17.52 28.77 -2.74
N LEU A 19 16.66 29.74 -2.45
CA LEU A 19 15.29 29.49 -1.96
C LEU A 19 14.42 28.80 -3.02
N ALA A 20 14.53 29.21 -4.29
CA ALA A 20 13.81 28.57 -5.40
C ALA A 20 14.31 27.14 -5.64
N GLY A 21 15.62 26.89 -5.54
CA GLY A 21 16.20 25.56 -5.64
C GLY A 21 15.80 24.63 -4.50
N GLY A 22 15.73 25.13 -3.27
CA GLY A 22 15.25 24.36 -2.12
C GLY A 22 13.73 24.09 -2.17
N ALA A 23 12.94 25.08 -2.58
CA ALA A 23 11.49 24.96 -2.68
C ALA A 23 11.05 24.05 -3.85
N ALA A 24 11.81 24.00 -4.94
CA ALA A 24 11.54 23.11 -6.08
C ALA A 24 11.75 21.62 -5.74
N SER A 25 12.45 21.30 -4.64
CA SER A 25 12.60 19.92 -4.16
C SER A 25 11.65 19.55 -3.02
N CYS A 26 10.88 20.51 -2.50
CA CYS A 26 9.92 20.24 -1.43
C CYS A 26 8.67 19.57 -2.01
N ARG A 27 8.65 18.24 -2.01
CA ARG A 27 7.46 17.46 -2.38
C ARG A 27 6.39 17.63 -1.32
N ILE A 28 5.29 18.28 -1.69
CA ILE A 28 4.17 18.54 -0.78
C ILE A 28 3.17 17.39 -0.92
N ALA A 29 3.07 16.54 0.10
CA ALA A 29 2.21 15.36 0.09
C ALA A 29 0.74 15.72 -0.17
N GLU A 30 0.27 16.83 0.40
CA GLU A 30 -1.08 17.35 0.23
C GLU A 30 -1.37 17.75 -1.22
N ALA A 31 -0.37 18.27 -1.94
CA ALA A 31 -0.51 18.56 -3.36
C ALA A 31 -0.69 17.27 -4.17
N LYS A 32 0.06 16.20 -3.83
CA LYS A 32 -0.09 14.90 -4.49
C LYS A 32 -1.44 14.26 -4.19
N LEU A 33 -1.88 14.31 -2.92
CA LEU A 33 -3.21 13.86 -2.52
C LEU A 33 -4.31 14.60 -3.27
N TRP A 34 -4.20 15.94 -3.35
CA TRP A 34 -5.11 16.77 -4.13
C TRP A 34 -5.14 16.34 -5.60
N ASN A 35 -3.99 16.24 -6.26
CA ASN A 35 -3.92 15.84 -7.66
C ASN A 35 -4.54 14.45 -7.90
N LEU A 36 -4.28 13.49 -7.01
CA LEU A 36 -4.89 12.16 -7.09
C LEU A 36 -6.43 12.21 -6.98
N GLU A 37 -6.98 13.12 -6.18
CA GLU A 37 -8.44 13.37 -6.12
C GLU A 37 -8.97 14.07 -7.38
N GLN A 38 -8.17 14.94 -8.01
CA GLN A 38 -8.57 15.66 -9.23
C GLN A 38 -8.55 14.77 -10.47
N VAL A 39 -7.64 13.81 -10.56
CA VAL A 39 -7.53 12.90 -11.70
C VAL A 39 -8.45 11.68 -11.60
N HIS A 40 -9.25 11.53 -10.54
CA HIS A 40 -10.17 10.41 -10.36
C HIS A 40 -11.60 10.84 -9.99
N ALA A 41 -12.58 10.14 -10.53
CA ALA A 41 -13.94 10.15 -10.02
C ALA A 41 -14.04 9.24 -8.79
N ALA A 42 -15.11 9.33 -8.01
CA ALA A 42 -15.25 8.60 -6.74
C ALA A 42 -15.24 7.06 -6.89
N ASP A 43 -15.53 6.55 -8.08
CA ASP A 43 -15.50 5.15 -8.47
C ASP A 43 -14.11 4.67 -8.95
N GLY A 44 -13.10 5.54 -8.93
CA GLY A 44 -11.74 5.23 -9.39
C GLY A 44 -11.55 5.40 -10.90
N ALA A 45 -12.56 5.86 -11.64
CA ALA A 45 -12.40 6.18 -13.06
C ALA A 45 -11.53 7.44 -13.27
N ALA A 46 -10.64 7.39 -14.25
CA ALA A 46 -9.78 8.53 -14.57
C ALA A 46 -10.59 9.72 -15.13
N ARG A 47 -10.36 10.91 -14.59
CA ARG A 47 -10.96 12.19 -15.05
C ARG A 47 -10.04 12.87 -16.05
N ARG A 48 -10.61 13.36 -17.15
CA ARG A 48 -9.90 14.19 -18.14
C ARG A 48 -10.03 15.69 -17.89
N VAL A 49 -10.72 16.08 -16.82
CA VAL A 49 -10.93 17.47 -16.41
C VAL A 49 -10.81 17.59 -14.90
N GLY A 50 -9.93 18.47 -14.44
CA GLY A 50 -9.71 18.77 -13.02
C GLY A 50 -8.66 19.86 -12.81
N ASP A 51 -8.46 20.26 -11.56
CA ASP A 51 -7.49 21.29 -11.18
C ASP A 51 -6.20 20.66 -10.62
N VAL A 52 -5.43 20.03 -11.51
CA VAL A 52 -4.11 19.45 -11.16
C VAL A 52 -3.12 20.59 -10.94
N ARG A 53 -2.44 20.59 -9.78
CA ARG A 53 -1.57 21.67 -9.34
C ARG A 53 -0.15 21.17 -9.12
N GLY A 54 0.83 21.97 -9.51
CA GLY A 54 2.21 21.77 -9.04
C GLY A 54 2.34 22.13 -7.55
N ASP A 55 3.41 21.67 -6.90
CA ASP A 55 3.60 21.86 -5.45
C ASP A 55 3.60 23.35 -5.04
N PHE A 56 4.28 24.19 -5.82
CA PHE A 56 4.30 25.65 -5.59
C PHE A 56 2.92 26.30 -5.73
N GLU A 57 2.16 25.92 -6.76
CA GLU A 57 0.81 26.42 -6.97
C GLU A 57 -0.12 25.98 -5.85
N TYR A 58 -0.03 24.71 -5.43
CA TYR A 58 -0.76 24.20 -4.30
C TYR A 58 -0.42 24.98 -3.01
N ALA A 59 0.86 25.22 -2.72
CA ALA A 59 1.29 25.97 -1.53
C ALA A 59 0.75 27.40 -1.50
N ILE A 60 0.72 28.10 -2.65
CA ILE A 60 0.11 29.42 -2.78
C ILE A 60 -1.39 29.37 -2.50
N LYS A 61 -2.11 28.45 -3.17
CA LYS A 61 -3.58 28.37 -3.10
C LYS A 61 -4.11 27.88 -1.76
N SER A 62 -3.41 26.94 -1.12
CA SER A 62 -3.73 26.43 0.22
C SER A 62 -3.38 27.42 1.34
N GLY A 63 -2.73 28.54 1.02
CA GLY A 63 -2.38 29.57 1.99
C GLY A 63 -1.21 29.19 2.90
N GLY A 64 -0.44 28.15 2.55
CA GLY A 64 0.66 27.59 3.34
C GLY A 64 1.97 28.40 3.29
N LEU A 65 2.05 29.47 2.50
CA LEU A 65 3.22 30.35 2.52
C LEU A 65 3.21 31.24 3.78
N PRO A 66 4.27 31.19 4.62
CA PRO A 66 4.36 31.99 5.86
C PRO A 66 4.47 33.49 5.59
N PHE A 67 4.72 33.88 4.33
CA PHE A 67 4.79 35.27 3.91
C PHE A 67 3.70 35.53 2.86
N ARG A 68 2.74 36.37 3.21
CA ARG A 68 1.75 36.96 2.29
C ARG A 68 2.17 38.39 1.96
N PRO A 69 3.10 38.61 1.01
CA PRO A 69 3.47 39.96 0.62
C PRO A 69 2.24 40.67 0.04
N ALA A 70 1.81 41.74 0.73
CA ALA A 70 0.74 42.61 0.26
C ALA A 70 1.13 43.20 -1.11
N GLY A 71 0.47 42.74 -2.18
CA GLY A 71 0.71 43.17 -3.56
C GLY A 71 1.00 42.03 -4.56
N LEU A 72 1.57 40.89 -4.13
CA LEU A 72 1.75 39.73 -5.02
C LEU A 72 0.42 38.98 -5.23
N LEU A 73 -0.50 39.07 -4.26
CA LEU A 73 -1.82 38.43 -4.32
C LEU A 73 -2.75 39.05 -5.37
N GLU A 74 -2.61 40.33 -5.70
CA GLU A 74 -3.43 40.97 -6.74
C GLU A 74 -3.05 40.49 -8.14
N SER A 75 -1.76 40.22 -8.40
CA SER A 75 -1.33 39.60 -9.66
C SER A 75 -1.55 38.08 -9.70
N LEU A 76 -1.62 37.42 -8.55
CA LEU A 76 -1.97 36.01 -8.42
C LEU A 76 -3.48 35.75 -8.29
N ALA A 77 -4.32 36.77 -8.21
CA ALA A 77 -5.77 36.60 -8.15
C ALA A 77 -6.33 35.91 -9.41
N GLU A 78 -5.67 36.08 -10.58
CA GLU A 78 -5.97 35.31 -11.79
C GLU A 78 -5.55 33.83 -11.72
N PHE A 79 -4.53 33.50 -10.92
CA PHE A 79 -4.19 32.11 -10.59
C PHE A 79 -5.21 31.49 -9.63
N GLY A 80 -5.96 32.29 -8.87
CA GLY A 80 -6.81 31.84 -7.77
C GLY A 80 -8.16 31.23 -8.16
N SER A 81 -8.66 31.44 -9.39
CA SER A 81 -9.88 30.75 -9.83
C SER A 81 -9.57 29.27 -10.07
N GLU A 82 -10.32 28.36 -9.46
CA GLU A 82 -10.34 26.94 -9.86
C GLU A 82 -10.60 26.88 -11.36
N ARG A 83 -9.59 26.52 -12.13
CA ARG A 83 -9.72 26.31 -13.58
C ARG A 83 -9.59 24.83 -13.79
N ASP A 84 -10.74 24.17 -13.79
CA ASP A 84 -10.86 22.83 -14.34
C ASP A 84 -10.25 22.83 -15.75
N GLY A 85 -9.07 22.23 -15.85
CA GLY A 85 -8.27 22.15 -17.06
C GLY A 85 -8.38 20.77 -17.69
N ALA A 86 -8.16 20.69 -19.00
CA ALA A 86 -8.03 19.39 -19.66
C ALA A 86 -6.75 18.69 -19.17
N ILE A 87 -6.89 17.45 -18.71
CA ILE A 87 -5.79 16.58 -18.31
C ILE A 87 -5.52 15.65 -19.50
N GLU A 88 -4.41 15.88 -20.20
CA GLU A 88 -4.06 15.16 -21.43
C GLU A 88 -3.86 13.65 -21.17
N ASP A 89 -3.10 13.32 -20.13
CA ASP A 89 -2.82 11.96 -19.69
C ASP A 89 -3.11 11.78 -18.19
N PRO A 90 -4.36 11.50 -17.80
CA PRO A 90 -4.70 11.35 -16.39
C PRO A 90 -4.08 10.11 -15.73
N LEU A 91 -3.78 9.06 -16.51
CA LEU A 91 -3.15 7.85 -16.01
C LEU A 91 -1.67 8.08 -15.70
N GLY A 92 -0.95 8.77 -16.59
CA GLY A 92 0.42 9.21 -16.34
C GLY A 92 0.51 10.11 -15.10
N VAL A 93 -0.36 11.11 -15.01
CA VAL A 93 -0.42 12.01 -13.84
C VAL A 93 -0.75 11.25 -12.56
N CYS A 94 -1.66 10.26 -12.58
CA CYS A 94 -1.93 9.39 -11.45
C CYS A 94 -0.66 8.67 -10.98
N LEU A 95 0.02 7.96 -11.88
CA LEU A 95 1.20 7.17 -11.53
C LEU A 95 2.35 8.03 -11.02
N GLU A 96 2.58 9.20 -11.63
CA GLU A 96 3.59 10.15 -11.17
C GLU A 96 3.28 10.64 -9.74
N ASN A 97 2.04 11.08 -9.47
CA ASN A 97 1.66 11.55 -8.12
C ASN A 97 1.69 10.41 -7.08
N LEU A 98 1.37 9.16 -7.46
CA LEU A 98 1.52 7.99 -6.60
C LEU A 98 3.00 7.72 -6.26
N ILE A 99 3.91 7.87 -7.24
CA ILE A 99 5.34 7.70 -7.01
C ILE A 99 5.84 8.79 -6.07
N GLU A 100 5.54 10.06 -6.37
CA GLU A 100 6.01 11.21 -5.60
C GLU A 100 5.45 11.22 -4.17
N LEU A 101 4.16 10.88 -3.98
CA LEU A 101 3.57 10.74 -2.64
C LEU A 101 4.29 9.67 -1.81
N GLY A 102 4.80 8.60 -2.46
CA GLY A 102 5.55 7.53 -1.79
C GLY A 102 6.90 7.99 -1.24
N GLU A 103 7.41 9.11 -1.77
CA GLU A 103 8.69 9.71 -1.43
C GLU A 103 8.57 10.94 -0.53
N CYS A 104 7.34 11.40 -0.24
CA CYS A 104 7.08 12.47 0.72
C CYS A 104 7.34 12.04 2.17
N ASP A 105 7.64 13.01 3.05
CA ASP A 105 7.61 12.79 4.49
C ASP A 105 6.16 12.66 4.96
N LEU A 106 5.85 11.51 5.57
CA LEU A 106 4.55 11.21 6.16
C LEU A 106 4.69 11.08 7.69
N SER A 107 5.52 11.91 8.31
CA SER A 107 5.73 11.93 9.76
C SER A 107 4.50 12.40 10.53
N ASP A 108 3.72 13.35 9.98
CA ASP A 108 2.42 13.73 10.53
C ASP A 108 1.41 12.57 10.45
N PRO A 109 0.85 12.12 11.59
CA PRO A 109 -0.15 11.06 11.62
C PRO A 109 -1.38 11.37 10.75
N ALA A 110 -1.89 12.60 10.73
CA ALA A 110 -3.09 12.94 9.98
C ALA A 110 -2.85 12.81 8.47
N LEU A 111 -1.79 13.45 7.98
CA LEU A 111 -1.35 13.32 6.58
C LEU A 111 -1.07 11.86 6.19
N ARG A 112 -0.38 11.08 7.04
CA ARG A 112 -0.13 9.66 6.78
C ARG A 112 -1.43 8.86 6.67
N GLY A 113 -2.42 9.16 7.52
CA GLY A 113 -3.74 8.52 7.45
C GLY A 113 -4.46 8.80 6.13
N ARG A 114 -4.40 10.04 5.64
CA ARG A 114 -4.93 10.41 4.31
C ARG A 114 -4.20 9.70 3.17
N ALA A 115 -2.87 9.62 3.23
CA ALA A 115 -2.07 8.88 2.26
C ALA A 115 -2.42 7.38 2.24
N ILE A 116 -2.56 6.74 3.39
CA ILE A 116 -2.99 5.34 3.49
C ILE A 116 -4.38 5.16 2.88
N ALA A 117 -5.33 6.05 3.18
CA ALA A 117 -6.67 5.99 2.62
C ALA A 117 -6.66 6.14 1.09
N MET A 118 -5.80 7.02 0.56
CA MET A 118 -5.60 7.22 -0.89
C MET A 118 -5.00 5.98 -1.55
N TYR A 119 -3.91 5.41 -1.02
CA TYR A 119 -3.32 4.19 -1.58
C TYR A 119 -4.29 3.00 -1.51
N ALA A 120 -5.01 2.84 -0.40
CA ALA A 120 -5.98 1.77 -0.25
C ALA A 120 -7.15 1.86 -1.25
N TRP A 121 -7.55 3.07 -1.61
CA TRP A 121 -8.52 3.32 -2.68
C TRP A 121 -7.97 2.91 -4.03
N LEU A 122 -6.84 3.50 -4.44
CA LEU A 122 -6.30 3.31 -5.77
C LEU A 122 -5.80 1.87 -5.99
N ALA A 123 -5.32 1.20 -4.94
CA ALA A 123 -4.96 -0.22 -5.02
C ALA A 123 -6.15 -1.12 -5.37
N GLY A 124 -7.38 -0.67 -5.12
CA GLY A 124 -8.58 -1.47 -5.30
C GLY A 124 -9.51 -1.03 -6.42
N ASP A 125 -9.52 0.27 -6.75
CA ASP A 125 -10.55 0.88 -7.61
C ASP A 125 -9.98 1.59 -8.84
N ASP A 126 -8.66 1.81 -8.94
CA ASP A 126 -8.07 2.43 -10.12
C ASP A 126 -8.22 1.51 -11.35
N GLN A 127 -8.65 2.06 -12.48
CA GLN A 127 -8.85 1.30 -13.72
C GLN A 127 -7.55 0.76 -14.31
N TRP A 128 -6.41 1.38 -14.04
CA TRP A 128 -5.12 1.00 -14.56
C TRP A 128 -4.36 0.09 -13.60
N PHE A 129 -4.12 -1.16 -14.01
CA PHE A 129 -3.48 -2.17 -13.16
C PHE A 129 -2.09 -1.74 -12.65
N LEU A 130 -1.34 -0.91 -13.38
CA LEU A 130 -0.03 -0.41 -12.94
C LEU A 130 -0.15 0.56 -11.76
N ALA A 131 -1.18 1.42 -11.76
CA ALA A 131 -1.47 2.29 -10.63
C ALA A 131 -1.94 1.46 -9.42
N ARG A 132 -2.80 0.45 -9.63
CA ARG A 132 -3.19 -0.50 -8.57
C ARG A 132 -1.98 -1.21 -7.96
N GLU A 133 -1.11 -1.76 -8.80
CA GLU A 133 0.12 -2.45 -8.37
C GLU A 133 1.04 -1.50 -7.58
N ARG A 134 1.25 -0.28 -8.10
CA ARG A 134 2.09 0.74 -7.44
C ARG A 134 1.53 1.13 -6.08
N ALA A 135 0.24 1.43 -6.00
CA ALA A 135 -0.45 1.78 -4.76
C ALA A 135 -0.38 0.62 -3.74
N LEU A 136 -0.51 -0.63 -4.19
CA LEU A 136 -0.38 -1.80 -3.34
C LEU A 136 1.03 -1.95 -2.75
N ARG A 137 2.08 -1.67 -3.53
CA ARG A 137 3.47 -1.64 -3.04
C ARG A 137 3.69 -0.56 -1.98
N GLU A 138 3.05 0.61 -2.13
CA GLU A 138 3.09 1.66 -1.11
C GLU A 138 2.32 1.27 0.15
N CYS A 139 1.15 0.63 0.02
CA CYS A 139 0.44 0.00 1.13
C CYS A 139 1.36 -0.99 1.88
N ALA A 140 2.10 -1.85 1.17
CA ALA A 140 3.02 -2.80 1.78
C ALA A 140 4.13 -2.12 2.59
N ARG A 141 4.72 -1.05 2.04
CA ARG A 141 5.76 -0.28 2.72
C ARG A 141 5.24 0.34 4.02
N LEU A 142 4.06 0.95 3.96
CA LEU A 142 3.40 1.56 5.12
C LEU A 142 2.96 0.49 6.14
N ALA A 143 2.46 -0.66 5.68
CA ALA A 143 2.09 -1.81 6.51
C ALA A 143 3.25 -2.29 7.39
N ARG A 144 4.47 -2.38 6.84
CA ARG A 144 5.67 -2.70 7.63
C ARG A 144 5.93 -1.66 8.73
N GLY A 145 5.80 -0.37 8.40
CA GLY A 145 5.98 0.71 9.37
C GLY A 145 4.92 0.73 10.48
N GLU A 146 3.70 0.28 10.18
CA GLU A 146 2.59 0.18 11.12
C GLU A 146 2.53 -1.16 11.87
N GLY A 147 3.45 -2.09 11.61
CA GLY A 147 3.49 -3.41 12.24
C GLY A 147 2.33 -4.32 11.82
N VAL A 148 1.83 -4.19 10.59
CA VAL A 148 0.82 -5.11 10.02
C VAL A 148 1.52 -6.37 9.54
N ASP A 149 1.24 -7.49 10.20
CA ASP A 149 1.86 -8.80 9.99
C ASP A 149 1.03 -9.74 9.08
N ALA A 150 -0.27 -9.47 8.95
CA ALA A 150 -1.19 -10.29 8.16
C ALA A 150 -2.25 -9.44 7.42
N THR A 151 -2.74 -9.99 6.31
CA THR A 151 -3.95 -9.49 5.65
C THR A 151 -5.18 -9.85 6.46
N LEU A 152 -6.20 -9.00 6.45
CA LEU A 152 -7.48 -9.27 7.13
C LEU A 152 -8.53 -9.69 6.12
N ASP A 153 -9.31 -10.73 6.44
CA ASP A 153 -10.53 -11.01 5.70
C ASP A 153 -11.57 -9.91 6.00
N PRO A 154 -12.31 -9.44 4.97
CA PRO A 154 -13.40 -8.50 5.20
C PRO A 154 -14.49 -9.14 6.07
N PRO A 155 -15.21 -8.36 6.89
CA PRO A 155 -16.33 -8.90 7.66
C PRO A 155 -17.42 -9.41 6.71
N PRO A 156 -18.13 -10.50 7.06
CA PRO A 156 -19.16 -11.08 6.20
C PRO A 156 -20.36 -10.15 5.99
N GLN A 157 -20.65 -9.29 6.97
CA GLN A 157 -21.66 -8.25 6.89
C GLN A 157 -21.03 -6.91 7.31
N PRO A 158 -20.53 -6.13 6.35
CA PRO A 158 -20.02 -4.80 6.62
C PRO A 158 -21.11 -3.86 7.11
N ALA A 159 -20.72 -2.87 7.92
CA ALA A 159 -21.58 -1.75 8.27
C ALA A 159 -21.93 -0.97 7.00
N ASP A 160 -23.21 -0.64 6.85
CA ASP A 160 -23.66 0.16 5.72
C ASP A 160 -23.11 1.61 5.80
N PRO A 161 -23.15 2.36 4.68
CA PRO A 161 -22.64 3.73 4.66
C PRO A 161 -23.32 4.68 5.65
N GLU A 162 -24.59 4.46 5.99
CA GLU A 162 -25.35 5.34 6.89
C GLU A 162 -24.94 5.10 8.35
N ALA A 163 -24.74 3.85 8.75
CA ALA A 163 -24.20 3.51 10.07
C ALA A 163 -22.80 4.11 10.28
N LEU A 164 -21.93 4.04 9.27
CA LEU A 164 -20.62 4.69 9.31
C LEU A 164 -20.76 6.22 9.42
N ARG A 165 -21.61 6.82 8.59
CA ARG A 165 -21.86 8.27 8.61
C ARG A 165 -22.37 8.72 9.99
N ALA A 166 -23.32 8.00 10.58
CA ALA A 166 -23.87 8.30 11.89
C ALA A 166 -22.79 8.24 12.99
N ALA A 167 -21.91 7.23 12.96
CA ALA A 167 -20.79 7.12 13.91
C ALA A 167 -19.79 8.28 13.75
N LEU A 168 -19.45 8.66 12.51
CA LEU A 168 -18.55 9.79 12.23
C LEU A 168 -19.16 11.13 12.66
N LEU A 169 -20.46 11.34 12.44
CA LEU A 169 -21.18 12.54 12.88
C LEU A 169 -21.20 12.65 14.41
N ALA A 170 -21.49 11.54 15.11
CA ALA A 170 -21.46 11.50 16.57
C ALA A 170 -20.07 11.87 17.12
N LEU A 171 -19.01 11.39 16.46
CA LEU A 171 -17.64 11.71 16.83
C LEU A 171 -17.31 13.20 16.60
N HIS A 172 -17.63 13.75 15.43
CA HIS A 172 -17.39 15.18 15.15
C HIS A 172 -18.15 16.09 16.11
N HIS A 173 -19.41 15.76 16.39
CA HIS A 173 -20.23 16.46 17.38
C HIS A 173 -19.59 16.41 18.79
N ALA A 174 -19.08 15.25 19.20
CA ALA A 174 -18.41 15.10 20.50
C ALA A 174 -17.13 15.96 20.62
N TYR A 175 -16.44 16.24 19.52
CA TYR A 175 -15.29 17.17 19.49
C TYR A 175 -15.67 18.64 19.30
N GLY A 176 -16.96 18.94 19.06
CA GLY A 176 -17.43 20.29 18.72
C GLY A 176 -16.87 20.79 17.39
N VAL A 177 -16.53 19.89 16.47
CA VAL A 177 -16.03 20.20 15.14
C VAL A 177 -17.18 20.01 14.13
N PRO A 178 -17.50 21.01 13.30
CA PRO A 178 -18.51 20.83 12.27
C PRO A 178 -18.10 19.73 11.30
N PHE A 179 -19.03 18.85 10.95
CA PHE A 179 -18.83 17.86 9.89
C PHE A 179 -19.27 18.45 8.55
N GLY A 180 -18.32 18.75 7.68
CA GLY A 180 -18.58 19.44 6.41
C GLY A 180 -18.93 20.94 6.58
N GLU A 181 -19.42 21.57 5.50
CA GLU A 181 -19.56 23.03 5.40
C GLU A 181 -20.77 23.63 6.13
N GLN A 182 -21.70 22.81 6.66
CA GLN A 182 -23.05 23.29 7.02
C GLN A 182 -23.50 23.02 8.47
N ALA A 183 -22.63 22.51 9.35
CA ALA A 183 -23.08 22.23 10.72
C ALA A 183 -23.01 23.50 11.61
N PRO A 184 -24.13 23.93 12.24
CA PRO A 184 -24.09 24.99 13.23
C PRO A 184 -23.19 24.58 14.42
N PRO A 185 -22.58 25.54 15.14
CA PRO A 185 -21.79 25.23 16.31
C PRO A 185 -22.66 24.48 17.34
N ALA A 186 -22.24 23.26 17.65
CA ALA A 186 -22.93 22.40 18.60
C ALA A 186 -22.85 22.97 20.02
N GLU A 187 -23.87 22.67 20.84
CA GLU A 187 -23.79 22.85 22.29
C GLU A 187 -22.58 22.11 22.87
N ALA A 188 -22.09 22.57 24.03
CA ALA A 188 -20.95 21.94 24.69
C ALA A 188 -21.21 20.43 24.89
N PRO A 189 -20.35 19.55 24.36
CA PRO A 189 -20.58 18.11 24.43
C PRO A 189 -20.53 17.62 25.88
N ALA A 190 -21.35 16.61 26.18
CA ALA A 190 -21.30 15.95 27.49
C ALA A 190 -19.90 15.33 27.73
N PRO A 191 -19.39 15.28 28.97
CA PRO A 191 -18.06 14.76 29.28
C PRO A 191 -17.80 13.33 28.76
N ASP A 192 -18.83 12.49 28.71
CA ASP A 192 -18.75 11.09 28.28
C ASP A 192 -19.05 10.89 26.77
N ALA A 193 -19.29 11.96 26.01
CA ALA A 193 -19.66 11.87 24.61
C ALA A 193 -18.50 11.38 23.73
N ILE A 194 -17.26 11.83 23.99
CA ILE A 194 -16.08 11.46 23.20
C ILE A 194 -15.76 9.96 23.35
N PRO A 195 -15.63 9.39 24.56
CA PRO A 195 -15.37 7.96 24.72
C PRO A 195 -16.46 7.10 24.06
N ALA A 196 -17.74 7.45 24.25
CA ALA A 196 -18.85 6.72 23.65
C ALA A 196 -18.82 6.75 22.12
N ALA A 197 -18.52 7.89 21.50
CA ALA A 197 -18.42 8.01 20.05
C ALA A 197 -17.23 7.24 19.47
N LEU A 198 -16.08 7.25 20.15
CA LEU A 198 -14.90 6.47 19.76
C LEU A 198 -15.18 4.97 19.79
N GLU A 199 -15.81 4.46 20.86
CA GLU A 199 -16.21 3.05 20.93
C GLU A 199 -17.26 2.69 19.87
N GLY A 200 -18.21 3.60 19.61
CA GLY A 200 -19.21 3.41 18.55
C GLY A 200 -18.58 3.21 17.18
N LEU A 201 -17.59 4.03 16.82
CA LEU A 201 -16.85 3.88 15.56
C LEU A 201 -15.97 2.62 15.54
N ARG A 202 -15.29 2.30 16.65
CA ARG A 202 -14.43 1.10 16.77
C ARG A 202 -15.22 -0.19 16.60
N ALA A 203 -16.44 -0.24 17.12
CA ALA A 203 -17.31 -1.41 17.06
C ALA A 203 -17.84 -1.73 15.66
N LEU A 204 -17.71 -0.82 14.68
CA LEU A 204 -18.25 -1.05 13.35
C LEU A 204 -17.49 -2.17 12.60
N PRO A 205 -18.21 -3.14 12.01
CA PRO A 205 -17.63 -4.08 11.06
C PRO A 205 -17.37 -3.37 9.73
N LEU A 206 -16.21 -2.73 9.59
CA LEU A 206 -15.80 -2.06 8.35
C LEU A 206 -15.18 -3.04 7.34
N ASP A 207 -15.65 -2.96 6.09
CA ASP A 207 -14.95 -3.47 4.90
C ASP A 207 -13.86 -2.49 4.44
N ARG A 208 -13.27 -2.75 3.26
CA ARG A 208 -12.21 -1.92 2.67
C ARG A 208 -12.66 -0.45 2.55
N ASP A 209 -13.81 -0.21 1.94
CA ASP A 209 -14.30 1.13 1.65
C ASP A 209 -14.77 1.87 2.89
N GLY A 210 -15.40 1.16 3.82
CA GLY A 210 -15.77 1.66 5.14
C GLY A 210 -14.54 2.06 5.96
N ALA A 211 -13.52 1.19 6.02
CA ALA A 211 -12.28 1.46 6.76
C ALA A 211 -11.54 2.67 6.17
N ARG A 212 -11.45 2.75 4.84
CA ARG A 212 -10.88 3.90 4.13
C ARG A 212 -11.60 5.20 4.44
N ARG A 213 -12.94 5.22 4.31
CA ARG A 213 -13.75 6.43 4.57
C ARG A 213 -13.64 6.87 6.02
N ALA A 214 -13.69 5.91 6.96
CA ALA A 214 -13.49 6.16 8.38
C ALA A 214 -12.11 6.77 8.63
N LEU A 215 -11.04 6.20 8.05
CA LEU A 215 -9.68 6.69 8.21
C LEU A 215 -9.50 8.10 7.64
N ARG A 216 -10.04 8.39 6.45
CA ARG A 216 -9.99 9.74 5.86
C ARG A 216 -10.65 10.77 6.80
N ALA A 217 -11.89 10.52 7.18
CA ALA A 217 -12.64 11.42 8.07
C ALA A 217 -11.95 11.59 9.45
N LEU A 218 -11.38 10.52 10.01
CA LEU A 218 -10.67 10.59 11.28
C LEU A 218 -9.33 11.34 11.16
N SER A 219 -8.68 11.27 10.00
CA SER A 219 -7.46 12.03 9.74
C SER A 219 -7.74 13.53 9.67
N ASP A 220 -8.84 13.92 9.02
CA ASP A 220 -9.29 15.32 8.97
C ASP A 220 -9.65 15.83 10.37
N LEU A 221 -10.37 15.02 11.16
CA LEU A 221 -10.68 15.35 12.56
C LEU A 221 -9.42 15.45 13.42
N LEU A 222 -8.44 14.56 13.25
CA LEU A 222 -7.18 14.59 13.99
C LEU A 222 -6.38 15.86 13.69
N ALA A 223 -6.24 16.23 12.41
CA ALA A 223 -5.60 17.48 12.02
C ALA A 223 -6.31 18.68 12.66
N ARG A 224 -7.64 18.70 12.61
CA ARG A 224 -8.43 19.78 13.21
C ARG A 224 -8.30 19.84 14.74
N ALA A 225 -8.26 18.69 15.41
CA ALA A 225 -8.06 18.62 16.85
C ALA A 225 -6.68 19.15 17.27
N GLN A 226 -5.64 18.90 16.46
CA GLN A 226 -4.30 19.47 16.66
C GLN A 226 -4.30 20.99 16.49
N GLU A 227 -4.92 21.52 15.44
CA GLU A 227 -5.05 22.97 15.22
C GLU A 227 -5.78 23.69 16.36
N LEU A 228 -6.76 23.03 16.98
CA LEU A 228 -7.52 23.54 18.11
C LEU A 228 -6.81 23.34 19.46
N GLU A 229 -5.59 22.78 19.47
CA GLU A 229 -4.83 22.42 20.66
C GLU A 229 -5.61 21.48 21.62
N ARG A 230 -6.39 20.57 21.04
CA ARG A 230 -7.19 19.55 21.76
C ARG A 230 -6.79 18.12 21.38
N PRO A 231 -5.51 17.74 21.54
CA PRO A 231 -5.10 16.37 21.26
C PRO A 231 -5.75 15.40 22.24
N ASP A 232 -6.35 14.34 21.72
CA ASP A 232 -6.85 13.22 22.50
C ASP A 232 -6.04 11.95 22.17
N PRO A 233 -5.37 11.32 23.13
CA PRO A 233 -4.62 10.10 22.88
C PRO A 233 -5.51 8.96 22.35
N ARG A 234 -6.78 8.89 22.76
CA ARG A 234 -7.71 7.84 22.32
C ARG A 234 -8.10 8.00 20.85
N LEU A 235 -8.17 9.25 20.37
CA LEU A 235 -8.36 9.54 18.95
C LEU A 235 -7.16 9.06 18.12
N SER A 236 -5.95 9.31 18.63
CA SER A 236 -4.70 8.87 18.01
C SER A 236 -4.58 7.34 17.98
N GLU A 237 -5.00 6.67 19.05
CA GLU A 237 -5.06 5.20 19.11
C GLU A 237 -6.03 4.63 18.08
N LEU A 238 -7.28 5.14 18.04
CA LEU A 238 -8.27 4.69 17.05
C LEU A 238 -7.82 4.96 15.61
N HIS A 239 -7.15 6.09 15.37
CA HIS A 239 -6.55 6.40 14.08
C HIS A 239 -5.46 5.40 13.69
N SER A 240 -4.59 5.04 14.63
CA SER A 240 -3.58 4.00 14.45
C SER A 240 -4.19 2.63 14.13
N ASP A 241 -5.27 2.24 14.84
CA ASP A 241 -6.01 1.00 14.56
C ASP A 241 -6.61 1.01 13.14
N LEU A 242 -7.26 2.12 12.74
CA LEU A 242 -7.86 2.24 11.41
C LEU A 242 -6.81 2.24 10.30
N ARG A 243 -5.62 2.80 10.51
CA ARG A 243 -4.50 2.70 9.56
C ARG A 243 -4.10 1.25 9.32
N ARG A 244 -3.83 0.49 10.40
CA ARG A 244 -3.51 -0.95 10.31
C ARG A 244 -4.61 -1.73 9.61
N ARG A 245 -5.87 -1.52 10.01
CA ARG A 245 -7.03 -2.20 9.43
C ARG A 245 -7.20 -1.90 7.94
N THR A 246 -7.09 -0.63 7.54
CA THR A 246 -7.22 -0.19 6.15
C THR A 246 -6.13 -0.81 5.28
N LEU A 247 -4.88 -0.82 5.74
CA LEU A 247 -3.77 -1.47 5.05
C LEU A 247 -3.98 -2.97 4.89
N ALA A 248 -4.36 -3.66 5.96
CA ALA A 248 -4.57 -5.11 5.92
C ALA A 248 -5.72 -5.52 4.98
N LEU A 249 -6.80 -4.73 4.91
CA LEU A 249 -7.93 -4.95 3.99
C LEU A 249 -7.56 -4.62 2.54
N ALA A 250 -6.81 -3.55 2.28
CA ALA A 250 -6.34 -3.22 0.94
C ALA A 250 -5.41 -4.30 0.38
N LEU A 251 -4.48 -4.80 1.21
CA LEU A 251 -3.59 -5.90 0.85
C LEU A 251 -4.36 -7.20 0.58
N ARG A 252 -5.41 -7.48 1.36
CA ARG A 252 -6.31 -8.61 1.09
C ARG A 252 -7.00 -8.47 -0.27
N ALA A 253 -7.53 -7.29 -0.58
CA ALA A 253 -8.20 -7.02 -1.84
C ALA A 253 -7.27 -7.26 -3.05
N GLY A 254 -6.00 -6.86 -2.94
CA GLY A 254 -5.00 -7.12 -3.99
C GLY A 254 -4.79 -8.61 -4.30
N LEU A 255 -4.92 -9.51 -3.31
CA LEU A 255 -4.85 -10.97 -3.53
C LEU A 255 -6.03 -11.53 -4.33
N GLN A 256 -7.10 -10.74 -4.47
CA GLN A 256 -8.33 -11.08 -5.18
C GLN A 256 -8.53 -10.20 -6.43
N ASP A 257 -7.53 -9.40 -6.82
CA ASP A 257 -7.62 -8.50 -7.97
C ASP A 257 -7.91 -9.28 -9.26
N GLU A 258 -8.68 -8.69 -10.16
CA GLU A 258 -8.99 -9.29 -11.47
C GLU A 258 -7.72 -9.49 -12.33
N HIS A 259 -6.73 -8.61 -12.20
CA HIS A 259 -5.55 -8.56 -13.03
C HIS A 259 -4.39 -9.36 -12.40
N GLU A 260 -3.81 -10.28 -13.16
CA GLU A 260 -2.83 -11.24 -12.65
C GLU A 260 -1.55 -10.60 -12.10
N PHE A 261 -1.09 -9.49 -12.68
CA PHE A 261 0.11 -8.78 -12.21
C PHE A 261 -0.10 -8.11 -10.85
N VAL A 262 -1.32 -7.63 -10.58
CA VAL A 262 -1.67 -7.06 -9.28
C VAL A 262 -1.73 -8.17 -8.24
N ARG A 263 -2.39 -9.31 -8.56
CA ARG A 263 -2.40 -10.49 -7.68
C ARG A 263 -0.99 -11.01 -7.40
N ALA A 264 -0.13 -11.08 -8.41
CA ALA A 264 1.25 -11.53 -8.25
C ALA A 264 2.02 -10.62 -7.28
N SER A 265 1.88 -9.30 -7.44
CA SER A 265 2.49 -8.32 -6.53
C SER A 265 1.91 -8.39 -5.12
N ALA A 266 0.58 -8.52 -4.99
CA ALA A 266 -0.10 -8.73 -3.71
C ALA A 266 0.41 -9.97 -2.98
N PHE A 267 0.62 -11.04 -3.73
CA PHE A 267 1.15 -12.29 -3.23
C PHE A 267 2.59 -12.13 -2.72
N GLU A 268 3.48 -11.51 -3.51
CA GLU A 268 4.85 -11.22 -3.07
C GLU A 268 4.86 -10.37 -1.79
N ILE A 269 4.00 -9.36 -1.72
CA ILE A 269 3.84 -8.49 -0.55
C ILE A 269 3.38 -9.29 0.67
N ALA A 270 2.32 -10.10 0.53
CA ALA A 270 1.77 -10.90 1.62
C ALA A 270 2.84 -11.84 2.19
N LEU A 271 3.67 -12.42 1.33
CA LEU A 271 4.81 -13.20 1.78
C LEU A 271 5.82 -12.34 2.54
N GLN A 272 6.19 -11.16 2.05
CA GLN A 272 7.16 -10.29 2.72
C GLN A 272 6.71 -9.78 4.09
N LEU A 273 5.41 -9.60 4.31
CA LEU A 273 4.87 -9.11 5.58
C LEU A 273 4.78 -10.21 6.65
N GLY A 274 4.46 -11.44 6.24
CA GLY A 274 4.32 -12.57 7.15
C GLY A 274 5.67 -13.09 7.67
N PRO A 275 5.81 -13.36 8.99
CA PRO A 275 7.00 -13.99 9.53
C PRO A 275 7.20 -15.39 8.93
N GLU A 276 6.12 -16.08 8.62
CA GLU A 276 6.10 -17.41 8.03
C GLU A 276 5.35 -17.43 6.70
N ILE A 277 5.81 -18.28 5.79
CA ILE A 277 5.11 -18.49 4.53
C ILE A 277 3.96 -19.47 4.75
N SER A 278 2.74 -19.07 4.40
CA SER A 278 1.57 -19.94 4.46
C SER A 278 1.64 -21.02 3.36
N ALA A 279 1.72 -22.30 3.77
CA ALA A 279 1.70 -23.43 2.83
C ALA A 279 0.44 -23.50 1.96
N PRO A 280 -0.79 -23.37 2.51
CA PRO A 280 -1.99 -23.34 1.69
C PRO A 280 -1.98 -22.21 0.66
N LEU A 281 -1.46 -21.03 1.04
CA LEU A 281 -1.37 -19.88 0.16
C LEU A 281 -0.39 -20.11 -1.00
N LEU A 282 0.82 -20.64 -0.71
CA LEU A 282 1.78 -21.02 -1.75
C LEU A 282 1.24 -22.09 -2.69
N GLN A 283 0.62 -23.15 -2.17
CA GLN A 283 0.07 -24.23 -3.00
C GLN A 283 -1.01 -23.70 -3.94
N ARG A 284 -1.92 -22.87 -3.42
CA ARG A 284 -2.95 -22.21 -4.24
C ARG A 284 -2.33 -21.35 -5.34
N ALA A 285 -1.32 -20.55 -5.02
CA ALA A 285 -0.62 -19.71 -5.98
C ALA A 285 0.06 -20.50 -7.11
N LEU A 286 0.69 -21.62 -6.79
CA LEU A 286 1.39 -22.45 -7.78
C LEU A 286 0.43 -23.17 -8.74
N VAL A 287 -0.78 -23.50 -8.29
CA VAL A 287 -1.70 -24.40 -9.02
C VAL A 287 -2.88 -23.65 -9.66
N ALA A 288 -3.40 -22.60 -9.03
CA ALA A 288 -4.73 -22.06 -9.35
C ALA A 288 -4.79 -20.57 -9.71
N GLU A 289 -3.75 -19.78 -9.45
CA GLU A 289 -3.84 -18.29 -9.51
C GLU A 289 -3.35 -17.64 -10.82
N GLY A 290 -2.82 -18.45 -11.73
CA GLY A 290 -2.25 -18.00 -13.01
C GLY A 290 -0.72 -17.99 -13.05
N PRO A 291 -0.12 -17.74 -14.23
CA PRO A 291 1.32 -17.90 -14.46
C PRO A 291 2.16 -16.88 -13.68
N GLU A 292 1.78 -15.61 -13.64
CA GLU A 292 2.56 -14.57 -12.95
C GLU A 292 2.54 -14.76 -11.41
N VAL A 293 1.41 -15.19 -10.85
CA VAL A 293 1.31 -15.53 -9.41
C VAL A 293 2.12 -16.78 -9.08
N ALA A 294 2.12 -17.78 -9.96
CA ALA A 294 2.98 -18.96 -9.81
C ALA A 294 4.47 -18.58 -9.86
N LEU A 295 4.87 -17.66 -10.74
CA LEU A 295 6.26 -17.16 -10.80
C LEU A 295 6.65 -16.44 -9.50
N ALA A 296 5.78 -15.60 -8.94
CA ALA A 296 5.98 -14.97 -7.64
C ALA A 296 6.17 -16.01 -6.52
N ALA A 297 5.33 -17.06 -6.50
CA ALA A 297 5.44 -18.16 -5.54
C ALA A 297 6.74 -18.96 -5.68
N LEU A 298 7.16 -19.28 -6.90
CA LEU A 298 8.44 -19.95 -7.17
C LEU A 298 9.62 -19.08 -6.72
N GLY A 299 9.59 -17.78 -7.01
CA GLY A 299 10.63 -16.85 -6.56
C GLY A 299 10.69 -16.70 -5.03
N ALA A 300 9.56 -16.82 -4.34
CA ALA A 300 9.54 -16.86 -2.89
C ALA A 300 10.15 -18.15 -2.32
N ILE A 301 9.83 -19.31 -2.90
CA ILE A 301 10.44 -20.59 -2.52
C ILE A 301 11.94 -20.57 -2.76
N GLU A 302 12.38 -20.02 -3.89
CA GLU A 302 13.81 -19.84 -4.20
C GLU A 302 14.54 -19.02 -3.13
N ARG A 303 13.94 -17.91 -2.66
CA ARG A 303 14.57 -16.99 -1.70
C ARG A 303 14.49 -17.44 -0.24
N ARG A 304 13.41 -18.11 0.16
CA ARG A 304 13.08 -18.37 1.57
C ARG A 304 12.90 -19.85 1.90
N GLY A 305 12.93 -20.73 0.89
CA GLY A 305 12.57 -22.12 1.04
C GLY A 305 11.06 -22.36 1.17
N VAL A 306 10.69 -23.58 1.55
CA VAL A 306 9.30 -23.99 1.77
C VAL A 306 8.89 -23.81 3.23
N PRO A 307 7.59 -23.65 3.51
CA PRO A 307 7.04 -23.61 4.87
C PRO A 307 7.44 -24.83 5.70
N GLN A 308 7.67 -24.63 7.01
CA GLN A 308 8.00 -25.68 7.97
C GLN A 308 6.78 -26.03 8.84
N SER A 309 5.69 -26.51 8.24
CA SER A 309 4.45 -26.84 8.96
C SER A 309 4.20 -28.35 8.99
N GLY A 310 4.75 -29.06 10.00
CA GLY A 310 4.59 -30.52 10.21
C GLY A 310 5.92 -31.31 10.20
N PRO A 311 5.89 -32.66 10.06
CA PRO A 311 7.11 -33.47 9.89
C PRO A 311 7.89 -33.06 8.65
N ARG A 312 9.19 -32.78 8.81
CA ARG A 312 10.06 -32.17 7.78
C ARG A 312 10.17 -33.01 6.50
N GLU A 313 10.26 -34.33 6.64
CA GLU A 313 10.46 -35.25 5.51
C GLU A 313 9.22 -35.40 4.61
N MET A 314 8.03 -35.50 5.21
CA MET A 314 6.77 -35.62 4.46
C MET A 314 6.44 -34.34 3.68
N GLN A 315 6.82 -33.17 4.20
CA GLN A 315 6.62 -31.90 3.51
C GLN A 315 7.65 -31.65 2.40
N ALA A 316 8.93 -31.90 2.67
CA ALA A 316 9.95 -31.73 1.64
C ALA A 316 9.62 -32.59 0.41
N THR A 317 9.21 -33.84 0.64
CA THR A 317 8.81 -34.76 -0.42
C THR A 317 7.63 -34.23 -1.24
N SER A 318 6.59 -33.65 -0.60
CA SER A 318 5.41 -33.15 -1.30
C SER A 318 5.69 -31.88 -2.11
N TRP A 319 6.52 -30.96 -1.59
CA TRP A 319 6.93 -29.77 -2.32
C TRP A 319 7.85 -30.11 -3.49
N THR A 320 8.82 -31.01 -3.31
CA THR A 320 9.69 -31.47 -4.39
C THR A 320 8.87 -32.15 -5.50
N GLU A 321 7.92 -33.02 -5.15
CA GLU A 321 7.01 -33.63 -6.13
C GLU A 321 6.21 -32.59 -6.92
N LEU A 322 5.63 -31.59 -6.22
CA LEU A 322 4.87 -30.52 -6.85
C LEU A 322 5.74 -29.72 -7.84
N LEU A 323 6.94 -29.30 -7.42
CA LEU A 323 7.83 -28.50 -8.26
C LEU A 323 8.40 -29.30 -9.45
N VAL A 324 8.72 -30.58 -9.26
CA VAL A 324 9.11 -31.48 -10.36
C VAL A 324 7.95 -31.65 -11.34
N GLY A 325 6.71 -31.73 -10.88
CA GLY A 325 5.52 -31.76 -11.74
C GLY A 325 5.28 -30.47 -12.51
N MET A 326 5.72 -29.33 -11.99
CA MET A 326 5.59 -28.01 -12.63
C MET A 326 6.73 -27.67 -13.61
N ALA A 327 7.91 -28.29 -13.44
CA ALA A 327 9.08 -27.98 -14.25
C ALA A 327 8.90 -28.28 -15.75
N PRO A 328 8.16 -29.33 -16.18
CA PRO A 328 7.81 -29.59 -17.58
C PRO A 328 6.73 -28.64 -18.15
N SER A 329 6.89 -27.32 -17.97
CA SER A 329 5.97 -26.32 -18.53
C SER A 329 6.40 -25.90 -19.94
N HIS A 330 5.44 -25.71 -20.85
CA HIS A 330 5.68 -25.08 -22.17
C HIS A 330 6.10 -23.61 -22.05
N GLU A 331 5.85 -22.98 -20.89
CA GLU A 331 6.29 -21.63 -20.57
C GLU A 331 7.71 -21.67 -19.97
N GLY A 332 8.72 -21.37 -20.78
CA GLY A 332 10.13 -21.45 -20.38
C GLY A 332 10.47 -20.68 -19.10
N ARG A 333 9.80 -19.54 -18.84
CA ARG A 333 9.99 -18.75 -17.60
C ARG A 333 9.60 -19.55 -16.35
N ARG A 334 8.45 -20.23 -16.37
CA ARG A 334 7.93 -21.02 -15.25
C ARG A 334 8.76 -22.27 -15.02
N SER A 335 9.17 -22.95 -16.09
CA SER A 335 10.08 -24.10 -16.02
C SER A 335 11.40 -23.71 -15.34
N ALA A 336 12.06 -22.65 -15.80
CA ALA A 336 13.31 -22.17 -15.21
C ALA A 336 13.15 -21.74 -13.75
N ALA A 337 12.04 -21.07 -13.40
CA ALA A 337 11.75 -20.69 -12.02
C ALA A 337 11.51 -21.92 -11.11
N ALA A 338 10.83 -22.95 -11.61
CA ALA A 338 10.62 -24.20 -10.88
C ALA A 338 11.96 -24.92 -10.61
N CYS A 339 12.85 -24.99 -11.59
CA CYS A 339 14.19 -25.56 -11.41
C CYS A 339 15.04 -24.78 -10.40
N ARG A 340 14.94 -23.44 -10.35
CA ARG A 340 15.63 -22.64 -9.32
C ARG A 340 15.06 -22.86 -7.92
N ALA A 341 13.73 -22.91 -7.80
CA ALA A 341 13.07 -23.25 -6.54
C ALA A 341 13.47 -24.66 -6.06
N LEU A 342 13.50 -25.66 -6.96
CA LEU A 342 13.99 -27.01 -6.68
C LEU A 342 15.42 -27.02 -6.16
N ARG A 343 16.32 -26.28 -6.81
CA ARG A 343 17.72 -26.15 -6.37
C ARG A 343 17.83 -25.57 -4.96
N ALA A 344 16.94 -24.64 -4.59
CA ALA A 344 16.96 -24.03 -3.26
C ALA A 344 16.52 -25.01 -2.16
N ILE A 345 15.57 -25.92 -2.46
CA ILE A 345 15.02 -26.84 -1.45
C ILE A 345 15.67 -28.24 -1.44
N GLU A 346 16.28 -28.65 -2.56
CA GLU A 346 16.97 -29.94 -2.74
C GLU A 346 18.42 -29.70 -3.17
N PRO A 347 19.32 -29.36 -2.23
CA PRO A 347 20.72 -29.06 -2.55
C PRO A 347 21.51 -30.26 -3.10
N GLU A 348 21.03 -31.49 -2.87
CA GLU A 348 21.58 -32.74 -3.42
C GLU A 348 21.06 -33.07 -4.84
N GLY A 349 20.18 -32.24 -5.39
CA GLY A 349 19.65 -32.40 -6.74
C GLY A 349 20.66 -32.06 -7.85
N PRO A 350 20.25 -32.15 -9.13
CA PRO A 350 21.12 -31.91 -10.29
C PRO A 350 21.76 -30.52 -10.37
N GLY A 351 21.23 -29.51 -9.66
CA GLY A 351 21.73 -28.13 -9.71
C GLY A 351 21.53 -27.41 -11.04
N SER A 352 20.84 -28.04 -12.00
CA SER A 352 20.63 -27.59 -13.37
C SER A 352 19.33 -26.78 -13.54
N GLN A 353 19.24 -26.00 -14.62
CA GLN A 353 17.99 -25.34 -15.04
C GLN A 353 17.16 -26.21 -16.00
N ARG A 354 17.68 -27.37 -16.41
CA ARG A 354 17.01 -28.31 -17.32
C ARG A 354 16.04 -29.19 -16.53
N PHE A 355 14.75 -29.13 -16.86
CA PHE A 355 13.74 -29.87 -16.11
C PHE A 355 13.87 -31.38 -16.27
N GLU A 356 14.40 -31.86 -17.40
CA GLU A 356 14.56 -33.29 -17.68
C GLU A 356 15.49 -33.96 -16.66
N GLU A 357 16.52 -33.26 -16.23
CA GLU A 357 17.49 -33.74 -15.23
C GLU A 357 16.83 -33.84 -13.85
N TRP A 358 15.98 -32.87 -13.48
CA TRP A 358 15.19 -32.91 -12.25
C TRP A 358 14.17 -34.05 -12.23
N VAL A 359 13.47 -34.28 -13.35
CA VAL A 359 12.52 -35.40 -13.50
C VAL A 359 13.24 -36.74 -13.39
N ALA A 360 14.39 -36.90 -14.07
CA ALA A 360 15.18 -38.14 -14.00
C ALA A 360 15.68 -38.41 -12.57
N TRP A 361 16.21 -37.39 -11.90
CA TRP A 361 16.66 -37.48 -10.50
C TRP A 361 15.52 -37.88 -9.56
N TRP A 362 14.34 -37.26 -9.70
CA TRP A 362 13.20 -37.55 -8.85
C TRP A 362 12.69 -38.98 -9.02
N ASN A 363 12.62 -39.46 -10.27
CA ASN A 363 12.23 -40.83 -10.58
C ASN A 363 13.22 -41.86 -10.01
N ALA A 364 14.53 -41.59 -10.08
CA ALA A 364 15.54 -42.44 -9.47
C ALA A 364 15.38 -42.52 -7.95
N ARG A 365 15.09 -41.39 -7.28
CA ARG A 365 14.89 -41.33 -5.82
C ARG A 365 13.63 -42.05 -5.34
N ARG A 366 12.56 -42.05 -6.12
CA ARG A 366 11.30 -42.75 -5.81
C ARG A 366 11.33 -44.24 -6.10
N THR A 367 12.27 -44.69 -6.93
CA THR A 367 12.40 -46.11 -7.25
C THR A 367 13.00 -46.82 -6.03
N PRO A 368 12.29 -47.73 -5.36
CA PRO A 368 12.85 -48.46 -4.23
C PRO A 368 14.11 -49.19 -4.69
N ALA A 369 15.19 -49.09 -3.91
CA ALA A 369 16.42 -49.82 -4.21
C ALA A 369 16.04 -51.29 -4.43
N PRO A 370 16.51 -51.93 -5.52
CA PRO A 370 16.24 -53.35 -5.71
C PRO A 370 16.66 -54.06 -4.42
N PRO A 371 15.81 -54.97 -3.88
CA PRO A 371 16.10 -55.63 -2.62
C PRO A 371 17.51 -56.18 -2.73
N ALA A 372 18.42 -55.72 -1.86
CA ALA A 372 19.83 -56.08 -1.92
C ALA A 372 19.88 -57.59 -2.06
N ALA A 373 20.26 -58.05 -3.27
CA ALA A 373 20.05 -59.43 -3.69
C ALA A 373 20.53 -60.29 -2.53
N ALA A 374 19.59 -60.94 -1.84
CA ALA A 374 19.83 -61.53 -0.53
C ALA A 374 21.05 -62.41 -0.71
N ALA A 375 22.20 -61.95 -0.19
CA ALA A 375 23.48 -62.57 -0.45
C ALA A 375 23.28 -64.03 -0.08
N ALA A 376 23.25 -64.89 -1.09
CA ALA A 376 22.87 -66.27 -0.94
C ALA A 376 23.77 -66.82 0.16
N ARG A 377 23.19 -67.08 1.34
CA ARG A 377 23.96 -67.62 2.46
C ARG A 377 24.57 -68.91 1.92
N PRO A 378 25.90 -69.06 1.89
CA PRO A 378 26.51 -70.30 1.47
C PRO A 378 25.92 -71.41 2.34
N THR A 379 25.28 -72.37 1.69
CA THR A 379 24.68 -73.52 2.36
C THR A 379 25.85 -74.41 2.83
N PRO A 380 25.89 -74.84 4.10
CA PRO A 380 27.01 -75.58 4.67
C PRO A 380 27.17 -76.99 4.08
#